data_AF-A0A525I874-F1
#
_entry.id   AF-A0A525I874-F1
#
_cell.length_a   1.000
_cell.length_b   1.000
_cell.length_c   1.000
_cell.angle_alpha   90.00
_cell.angle_beta   90.00
_cell.angle_gamma   90.00
#
_symmetry.space_group_name_H-M   'P 1'
#
loop_
_entity.id
_entity.type
_entity.pdbx_description
1 polymer ?
#
loop_
_entity_poly.entity_id
_entity_poly.type
_entity_poly.pdbx_seq_one_letter_code
_entity_poly.pdbx_strand_id
1 'polypeptide(L)'
;MLQESRSAEALQAEAAQRMAIVGQLTGGVVHDFNNILTVIAGTIEILADAVAGQPELEAVAGLISEAAARGASLTSHLLAFAHGKPSQPRDVDVNSLLVDAARLLRPTLGEQIEIDTVLAAGGSPALV
;
A
#
# COMPACT_ATOMS: atom_id res chain seq x y z
N MET A 1 30.78 -23.30 9.20
CA MET A 1 30.26 -23.74 7.88
C MET A 1 28.91 -24.46 7.97
N LEU A 2 28.80 -25.76 8.32
CA LEU A 2 27.48 -26.45 8.34
C LEU A 2 26.47 -25.89 9.38
N GLN A 3 26.97 -25.43 10.52
CA GLN A 3 26.15 -24.87 11.59
C GLN A 3 25.68 -23.43 11.28
N GLU A 4 26.50 -22.66 10.55
CA GLU A 4 26.14 -21.32 10.06
C GLU A 4 25.10 -21.40 8.92
N SER A 5 25.24 -22.36 7.98
CA SER A 5 24.25 -22.59 6.92
C SER A 5 22.87 -22.94 7.49
N ARG A 6 22.82 -23.86 8.47
CA ARG A 6 21.56 -24.22 9.14
C ARG A 6 20.93 -23.06 9.90
N SER A 7 21.73 -22.18 10.50
CA SER A 7 21.21 -21.00 11.19
C SER A 7 20.62 -19.97 10.22
N ALA A 8 21.23 -19.79 9.05
CA ALA A 8 20.73 -18.91 8.00
C ALA A 8 19.45 -19.46 7.35
N GLU A 9 19.40 -20.77 7.10
CA GLU A 9 18.21 -21.46 6.59
C GLU A 9 17.03 -21.37 7.59
N ALA A 10 17.29 -21.53 8.88
CA ALA A 10 16.27 -21.40 9.92
C ALA A 10 15.71 -19.96 10.02
N LEU A 11 16.58 -18.95 9.94
CA LEU A 11 16.18 -17.54 9.90
C LEU A 11 15.33 -17.22 8.66
N GLN A 12 15.71 -17.75 7.48
CA GLN A 12 14.93 -17.59 6.26
C GLN A 12 13.56 -18.28 6.35
N ALA A 13 13.50 -19.49 6.93
CA ALA A 13 12.26 -20.21 7.12
C ALA A 13 11.32 -19.48 8.10
N GLU A 14 11.84 -18.93 9.19
CA GLU A 14 11.08 -18.14 10.16
C GLU A 14 10.55 -16.83 9.53
N ALA A 15 11.37 -16.15 8.74
CA ALA A 15 10.97 -14.95 7.99
C ALA A 15 9.87 -15.26 6.96
N ALA A 16 10.00 -16.36 6.22
CA ALA A 16 9.01 -16.82 5.25
C ALA A 16 7.68 -17.20 5.92
N GLN A 17 7.72 -17.86 7.08
CA GLN A 17 6.53 -18.22 7.84
C GLN A 17 5.80 -16.98 8.38
N ARG A 18 6.53 -15.97 8.89
CA ARG A 18 5.93 -14.69 9.28
C ARG A 18 5.26 -14.00 8.09
N MET A 19 5.92 -13.98 6.93
CA MET A 19 5.34 -13.42 5.69
C MET A 19 4.10 -14.19 5.23
N ALA A 20 4.07 -15.52 5.36
CA ALA A 20 2.90 -16.32 5.02
C ALA A 20 1.69 -16.02 5.93
N ILE A 21 1.92 -15.84 7.23
CA ILE A 21 0.87 -15.47 8.20
C ILE A 21 0.35 -14.05 7.90
N VAL A 22 1.25 -13.10 7.63
CA VAL A 22 0.87 -11.75 7.18
C VAL A 22 0.08 -11.82 5.88
N GLY A 23 0.52 -12.61 4.90
CA GLY A 23 -0.18 -12.79 3.62
C GLY A 23 -1.60 -13.32 3.77
N GLN A 24 -1.80 -14.33 4.62
CA GLN A 24 -3.11 -14.96 4.82
C GLN A 24 -4.09 -14.07 5.59
N LEU A 25 -3.63 -13.35 6.62
CA LEU A 25 -4.43 -12.36 7.37
C LEU A 25 -4.76 -11.14 6.51
N THR A 26 -3.83 -10.71 5.65
CA THR A 26 -3.97 -9.51 4.84
C THR A 26 -4.88 -9.76 3.63
N GLY A 27 -4.86 -10.95 3.01
CA GLY A 27 -5.68 -11.25 1.84
C GLY A 27 -7.19 -11.14 2.05
N GLY A 28 -7.70 -11.64 3.19
CA GLY A 28 -9.13 -11.53 3.53
C GLY A 28 -9.56 -10.11 3.89
N VAL A 29 -8.76 -9.42 4.72
CA VAL A 29 -9.05 -8.04 5.15
C VAL A 29 -8.95 -7.07 3.97
N VAL A 30 -7.96 -7.24 3.09
CA VAL A 30 -7.79 -6.40 1.89
C VAL A 30 -8.94 -6.58 0.90
N HIS A 31 -9.38 -7.82 0.69
CA HIS A 31 -10.55 -8.07 -0.16
C HIS A 31 -11.77 -7.26 0.32
N ASP A 32 -12.02 -7.25 1.64
CA ASP A 32 -13.13 -6.49 2.22
C ASP A 32 -12.92 -4.96 2.11
N PHE A 33 -11.68 -4.48 2.26
CA PHE A 33 -11.35 -3.07 2.02
C PHE A 33 -11.60 -2.66 0.56
N ASN A 34 -11.20 -3.48 -0.40
CA ASN A 34 -11.48 -3.23 -1.82
C ASN A 34 -12.98 -3.22 -2.11
N ASN A 35 -13.76 -4.09 -1.46
CA ASN A 35 -15.22 -4.09 -1.58
C ASN A 35 -15.83 -2.79 -1.07
N ILE A 36 -15.43 -2.32 0.12
CA ILE A 36 -15.91 -1.07 0.69
C ILE A 36 -15.52 0.12 -0.21
N LEU A 37 -14.27 0.18 -0.67
CA LEU A 37 -13.78 1.24 -1.54
C LEU A 37 -14.50 1.26 -2.89
N THR A 38 -14.86 0.11 -3.43
CA THR A 38 -15.65 0.01 -4.67
C THR A 38 -17.03 0.65 -4.50
N VAL A 39 -17.72 0.36 -3.39
CA VAL A 39 -19.02 0.97 -3.09
C VAL A 39 -18.89 2.47 -2.86
N ILE A 40 -17.86 2.91 -2.14
CA ILE A 40 -17.58 4.33 -1.91
C ILE A 40 -17.33 5.04 -3.23
N ALA A 41 -16.47 4.50 -4.10
CA ALA A 41 -16.16 5.07 -5.41
C ALA A 41 -17.41 5.22 -6.28
N GLY A 42 -18.23 4.17 -6.40
CA GLY A 42 -19.48 4.24 -7.16
C GLY A 42 -20.48 5.23 -6.59
N THR A 43 -20.52 5.40 -5.26
CA THR A 43 -21.40 6.39 -4.63
C THR A 43 -20.91 7.82 -4.89
N ILE A 44 -19.60 8.03 -4.96
CA ILE A 44 -19.01 9.34 -5.29
C ILE A 44 -19.30 9.72 -6.75
N GLU A 45 -19.30 8.77 -7.68
CA GLU A 45 -19.69 9.02 -9.08
C GLU A 45 -21.14 9.53 -9.15
N ILE A 46 -22.07 8.85 -8.45
CA ILE A 46 -23.47 9.30 -8.36
C ILE A 46 -23.58 10.68 -7.69
N LEU A 47 -22.78 10.94 -6.65
CA LEU A 47 -22.76 12.23 -5.97
C LEU A 47 -22.26 13.34 -6.90
N ALA A 48 -21.20 13.08 -7.67
CA ALA A 48 -20.64 14.04 -8.62
C ALA A 48 -21.69 14.47 -9.67
N ASP A 49 -22.46 13.51 -10.19
CA ASP A 49 -23.56 13.81 -11.11
C ASP A 49 -24.68 14.63 -10.42
N ALA A 50 -25.01 14.30 -9.16
CA ALA A 50 -26.07 14.96 -8.42
C ALA A 50 -25.75 16.42 -8.03
N VAL A 51 -24.46 16.75 -7.86
CA VAL A 51 -24.01 18.11 -7.49
C VAL A 51 -23.56 18.94 -8.69
N ALA A 52 -23.70 18.42 -9.91
CA ALA A 52 -23.30 19.11 -11.13
C ALA A 52 -23.95 20.51 -11.23
N GLY A 53 -23.13 21.52 -11.55
CA GLY A 53 -23.51 22.93 -11.59
C GLY A 53 -23.47 23.64 -10.24
N GLN A 54 -22.99 22.99 -9.18
CA GLN A 54 -22.79 23.58 -7.84
C GLN A 54 -21.30 23.58 -7.47
N PRO A 55 -20.53 24.63 -7.81
CA PRO A 55 -19.06 24.60 -7.78
C PRO A 55 -18.45 24.22 -6.42
N GLU A 56 -19.05 24.67 -5.31
CA GLU A 56 -18.56 24.32 -3.97
C GLU A 56 -18.76 22.84 -3.64
N LEU A 57 -19.88 22.25 -4.05
CA LEU A 57 -20.18 20.84 -3.80
C LEU A 57 -19.41 19.93 -4.75
N GLU A 58 -19.19 20.35 -6.01
CA GLU A 58 -18.31 19.66 -6.95
C GLU A 58 -16.88 19.57 -6.41
N ALA A 59 -16.35 20.66 -5.83
CA ALA A 59 -15.04 20.66 -5.21
C ALA A 59 -14.95 19.67 -4.04
N VAL A 60 -15.98 19.60 -3.20
CA VAL A 60 -16.06 18.62 -2.10
C VAL A 60 -16.13 17.18 -2.64
N ALA A 61 -16.98 16.91 -3.63
CA ALA A 61 -17.08 15.59 -4.26
C ALA A 61 -15.72 15.16 -4.88
N GLY A 62 -14.99 16.09 -5.50
CA GLY A 62 -13.64 15.85 -6.01
C GLY A 62 -12.64 15.47 -4.91
N LEU A 63 -12.65 16.17 -3.78
CA LEU A 63 -11.78 15.83 -2.63
C LEU A 63 -12.06 14.44 -2.07
N ILE A 64 -13.34 14.04 -1.99
CA ILE A 64 -13.74 12.71 -1.53
C ILE A 64 -13.28 11.64 -2.54
N SER A 65 -13.43 11.91 -3.85
CA SER A 65 -12.96 11.03 -4.93
C SER A 65 -11.46 10.78 -4.85
N GLU A 66 -10.65 11.83 -4.72
CA GLU A 66 -9.21 11.69 -4.55
C GLU A 66 -8.83 10.89 -3.30
N ALA A 67 -9.54 11.10 -2.19
CA ALA A 67 -9.30 10.36 -0.96
C ALA A 67 -9.59 8.85 -1.13
N ALA A 68 -10.69 8.51 -1.80
CA ALA A 68 -11.04 7.13 -2.10
C ALA A 68 -10.01 6.48 -3.05
N ALA A 69 -9.58 7.19 -4.09
CA ALA A 69 -8.56 6.73 -5.03
C ALA A 69 -7.22 6.46 -4.34
N ARG A 70 -6.80 7.34 -3.42
CA ARG A 70 -5.64 7.09 -2.56
C ARG A 70 -5.86 5.82 -1.75
N GLY A 71 -6.97 5.68 -1.03
CA GLY A 71 -7.32 4.47 -0.26
C GLY A 71 -7.20 3.16 -1.06
N ALA A 72 -7.67 3.16 -2.31
CA ALA A 72 -7.57 2.00 -3.22
C ALA A 72 -6.13 1.66 -3.61
N SER A 73 -5.32 2.67 -3.92
CA SER A 73 -3.90 2.48 -4.23
C SER A 73 -3.14 1.87 -3.05
N LEU A 74 -3.44 2.31 -1.83
CA LEU A 74 -2.82 1.83 -0.60
C LEU A 74 -3.14 0.38 -0.32
N THR A 75 -4.41 0.03 -0.49
CA THR A 75 -4.91 -1.33 -0.31
C THR A 75 -4.27 -2.28 -1.34
N SER A 76 -4.08 -1.81 -2.57
CA SER A 76 -3.39 -2.55 -3.64
C SER A 76 -1.90 -2.76 -3.35
N HIS A 77 -1.20 -1.76 -2.79
CA HIS A 77 0.19 -1.90 -2.35
C HIS A 77 0.33 -2.90 -1.21
N LEU A 78 -0.59 -2.87 -0.23
CA LEU A 78 -0.63 -3.84 0.86
C LEU A 78 -0.84 -5.28 0.34
N LEU A 79 -1.71 -5.46 -0.65
CA LEU A 79 -1.96 -6.75 -1.29
C LEU A 79 -0.74 -7.28 -2.04
N ALA A 80 -0.06 -6.41 -2.79
CA ALA A 80 1.14 -6.76 -3.54
C ALA A 80 2.26 -7.21 -2.58
N PHE A 81 2.41 -6.52 -1.45
CA PHE A 81 3.33 -6.91 -0.39
C PHE A 81 2.95 -8.26 0.25
N ALA A 82 1.67 -8.43 0.60
CA ALA A 82 1.14 -9.64 1.25
C ALA A 82 1.25 -10.91 0.40
N HIS A 83 1.14 -10.81 -0.92
CA HIS A 83 1.11 -11.98 -1.79
C HIS A 83 2.48 -12.58 -2.11
N GLY A 84 3.59 -11.89 -1.86
CA GLY A 84 4.95 -12.42 -2.06
C GLY A 84 5.23 -13.00 -3.46
N LYS A 85 4.36 -12.74 -4.45
CA LYS A 85 4.55 -13.22 -5.82
C LYS A 85 5.65 -12.39 -6.45
N PRO A 86 6.56 -12.99 -7.25
CA PRO A 86 7.37 -12.22 -8.16
C PRO A 86 6.40 -11.48 -9.09
N SER A 87 6.21 -10.18 -8.85
CA SER A 87 5.53 -9.33 -9.80
C SER A 87 6.33 -9.37 -11.10
N GLN A 88 5.69 -9.24 -12.25
CA GLN A 88 6.46 -9.01 -13.47
C GLN A 88 7.38 -7.81 -13.23
N PRO A 89 8.68 -7.91 -13.59
CA PRO A 89 9.61 -6.81 -13.43
C PRO A 89 9.03 -5.57 -14.09
N ARG A 90 8.62 -4.62 -13.26
CA ARG A 90 8.19 -3.29 -13.69
C ARG A 90 9.21 -2.30 -13.17
N ASP A 91 9.47 -1.25 -13.94
CA ASP A 91 10.29 -0.15 -13.46
C ASP A 91 9.56 0.51 -12.29
N VAL A 92 10.12 0.36 -11.09
CA VAL A 92 9.57 0.94 -9.88
C VAL A 92 10.55 1.97 -9.35
N ASP A 93 10.07 3.20 -9.16
CA ASP A 93 10.78 4.21 -8.38
C ASP A 93 10.66 3.85 -6.89
N VAL A 94 11.70 3.19 -6.39
CA VAL A 94 11.82 2.75 -5.00
C VAL A 94 11.78 3.92 -4.03
N ASN A 95 12.30 5.10 -4.44
CA ASN A 95 12.27 6.29 -3.59
C ASN A 95 10.83 6.79 -3.44
N SER A 96 10.06 6.82 -4.53
CA SER A 96 8.64 7.19 -4.48
C SER A 96 7.84 6.23 -3.60
N LEU A 97 8.06 4.92 -3.74
CA LEU A 97 7.40 3.92 -2.90
C LEU A 97 7.72 4.07 -1.42
N LEU A 98 8.98 4.33 -1.07
CA LEU A 98 9.41 4.55 0.32
C LEU A 98 8.77 5.81 0.91
N VAL A 99 8.65 6.88 0.13
CA VAL A 99 7.98 8.11 0.55
C VAL A 99 6.49 7.87 0.77
N ASP A 100 5.83 7.17 -0.15
CA ASP A 100 4.40 6.85 -0.03
C ASP A 100 4.15 5.93 1.17
N ALA A 101 4.95 4.89 1.36
CA ALA A 101 4.91 4.02 2.53
C ALA A 101 5.08 4.81 3.84
N ALA A 102 6.07 5.70 3.91
CA ALA A 102 6.32 6.51 5.10
C ALA A 102 5.16 7.48 5.41
N ARG A 103 4.56 8.09 4.38
CA ARG A 103 3.38 8.97 4.53
C ARG A 103 2.19 8.25 5.13
N LEU A 104 2.04 6.95 4.86
CA LEU A 104 0.93 6.14 5.34
C LEU A 104 1.11 5.66 6.77
N LEU A 105 2.34 5.28 7.09
CA LEU A 105 2.68 4.77 8.40
C LEU A 105 2.68 5.89 9.45
N ARG A 106 3.01 7.13 9.09
CA ARG A 106 3.01 8.30 10.01
C ARG A 106 1.72 8.47 10.81
N PRO A 107 0.52 8.56 10.20
CA PRO A 107 -0.72 8.68 10.97
C PRO A 107 -1.12 7.40 11.74
N THR A 108 -0.66 6.22 11.31
CA THR A 108 -0.99 4.95 11.98
C THR A 108 -0.10 4.64 13.18
N LEU A 109 1.18 5.06 13.14
CA LEU A 109 2.16 4.80 14.20
C LEU A 109 2.15 5.88 15.31
N GLY A 110 1.46 7.01 15.08
CA GLY A 110 1.34 8.10 16.04
C GLY A 110 2.64 8.91 16.22
N GLU A 111 2.59 9.98 17.02
CA GLU A 111 3.72 10.91 17.20
C GLU A 111 4.93 10.32 17.95
N GLN A 112 4.82 9.10 18.47
CA GLN A 112 5.86 8.46 19.28
C GLN A 112 6.90 7.70 18.44
N ILE A 113 6.65 7.53 17.14
CA ILE A 113 7.54 6.81 16.23
C ILE A 113 7.94 7.74 15.08
N GLU A 114 9.23 8.08 15.03
CA GLU A 114 9.82 8.89 13.96
C GLU A 114 10.18 8.00 12.76
N ILE A 115 9.75 8.40 11.56
CA ILE A 115 10.04 7.68 10.31
C ILE A 115 11.00 8.52 9.48
N ASP A 116 12.25 8.08 9.45
CA ASP A 116 13.30 8.62 8.59
C ASP A 116 13.50 7.75 7.34
N THR A 117 13.48 8.38 6.17
CA THR A 117 13.76 7.74 4.89
C THR A 117 15.10 8.23 4.33
N VAL A 118 16.07 7.31 4.20
CA VAL A 118 17.34 7.56 3.52
C VAL A 118 17.19 7.11 2.07
N LEU A 119 17.03 8.07 1.17
CA LEU A 119 16.81 7.83 -0.26
C LEU A 119 18.14 7.81 -1.02
N ALA A 120 18.26 6.95 -2.04
CA ALA A 120 19.46 6.88 -2.86
C ALA A 120 19.55 8.07 -3.83
N ALA A 121 20.74 8.66 -3.96
CA ALA A 121 21.00 9.74 -4.91
C ALA A 121 21.07 9.18 -6.34
N GLY A 122 20.03 9.46 -7.13
CA GLY A 122 19.83 8.89 -8.45
C GLY A 122 18.98 7.63 -8.38
N GLY A 123 17.68 7.78 -8.66
CA GLY A 123 16.74 6.66 -8.73
C GLY A 123 17.08 5.74 -9.89
N SER A 124 17.96 4.78 -9.69
CA SER A 124 18.03 3.64 -10.59
C SER A 124 16.74 2.83 -10.41
N PRO A 125 15.96 2.57 -11.47
CA PRO A 125 14.80 1.71 -11.37
C PRO A 125 15.23 0.33 -10.86
N ALA A 126 14.61 -0.13 -9.79
CA ALA A 126 14.78 -1.50 -9.33
C ALA A 126 13.79 -2.38 -10.08
N LEU A 127 14.28 -3.46 -10.68
CA LEU A 127 13.45 -4.52 -11.23
C LEU A 127 12.91 -5.35 -10.06
N VAL A 128 11.58 -5.34 -9.87
CA VAL A 128 10.88 -6.17 -8.86
C VAL A 128 9.88 -7.10 -9.52
#